data_AF-A0A4W4HKR7-F1
#
_entry.id   AF-A0A4W4HKR7-F1
#
_cell.length_a   1.000
_cell.length_b   1.000
_cell.length_c   1.000
_cell.angle_alpha   90.00
_cell.angle_beta   90.00
_cell.angle_gamma   90.00
#
_symmetry.space_group_name_H-M   'P 1'
#
loop_
_entity.id
_entity.type
_entity.pdbx_description
1 polymer ?
#
loop_
_entity_poly.entity_id
_entity_poly.type
_entity_poly.pdbx_seq_one_letter_code
_entity_poly.pdbx_strand_id
1 'polypeptide(L)'
;GSTGRRSHPSHTGFQARFGKLTAIAFGDLNPFPMKVLRNRRALHLQRLQAELRELERLQEEYTSENEPHKYLDLIASEDDEDA
;
A
#
# COMPACT_ATOMS: atom_id res chain seq x y z
N GLY A 1 4.44 53.05 -37.05
CA GLY A 1 3.59 52.07 -36.35
C GLY A 1 4.45 51.20 -35.46
N SER A 2 4.26 51.26 -34.14
CA SER A 2 5.03 50.48 -33.17
C SER A 2 4.36 49.12 -32.96
N THR A 3 5.00 48.05 -33.42
CA THR A 3 4.50 46.68 -33.28
C THR A 3 4.64 46.21 -31.84
N GLY A 4 3.51 46.12 -31.11
CA GLY A 4 3.45 45.56 -29.77
C GLY A 4 3.81 44.07 -29.76
N ARG A 5 5.05 43.74 -29.40
CA ARG A 5 5.47 42.37 -29.11
C ARG A 5 4.82 41.93 -27.79
N ARG A 6 3.86 41.00 -27.86
CA ARG A 6 3.32 40.32 -26.68
C ARG A 6 4.45 39.55 -25.99
N SER A 7 4.84 40.00 -24.81
CA SER A 7 5.79 39.27 -23.94
C SER A 7 5.20 37.91 -23.60
N HIS A 8 5.81 36.84 -24.11
CA HIS A 8 5.42 35.48 -23.74
C HIS A 8 5.98 35.20 -22.34
N PRO A 9 5.16 34.69 -21.40
CA PRO A 9 5.64 34.39 -20.06
C PRO A 9 6.77 33.36 -20.15
N SER A 10 7.90 33.65 -19.50
CA SER A 10 9.01 32.70 -19.39
C SER A 10 8.50 31.39 -18.78
N HIS A 11 9.10 30.26 -19.17
CA HIS A 11 8.78 28.94 -18.62
C HIS A 11 8.80 28.93 -17.07
N THR A 12 9.73 29.68 -16.49
CA THR A 12 9.87 29.89 -15.05
C THR A 12 8.67 30.59 -14.40
N GLY A 13 8.05 31.55 -15.09
CA GLY A 13 6.85 32.25 -14.61
C GLY A 13 5.59 31.36 -14.63
N PHE A 14 5.46 30.49 -15.62
CA PHE A 14 4.39 29.50 -15.66
C PHE A 14 4.54 28.45 -14.54
N GLN A 15 5.75 27.93 -14.35
CA GLN A 15 6.05 26.93 -13.33
C GLN A 15 5.82 27.46 -11.91
N ALA A 16 6.17 28.72 -11.64
CA ALA A 16 5.88 29.38 -10.37
C ALA A 16 4.37 29.53 -10.10
N ARG A 17 3.55 29.81 -11.12
CA ARG A 17 2.08 29.85 -10.97
C ARG A 17 1.48 28.46 -10.78
N PHE A 18 2.01 27.45 -11.47
CA PHE A 18 1.58 26.08 -11.28
C PHE A 18 1.87 25.58 -9.86
N GLY A 19 3.04 25.93 -9.29
CA GLY A 19 3.36 25.64 -7.88
C GLY A 19 2.38 26.28 -6.89
N LYS A 20 1.93 27.51 -7.14
CA LYS A 20 0.92 28.18 -6.30
C LYS A 20 -0.45 27.52 -6.41
N LEU A 21 -0.89 27.15 -7.62
CA LEU A 21 -2.17 26.48 -7.84
C LEU A 21 -2.20 25.08 -7.21
N THR A 22 -1.11 24.33 -7.30
CA THR A 22 -0.99 23.00 -6.67
C THR A 22 -0.99 23.09 -5.15
N ALA A 23 -0.32 24.09 -4.55
CA ALA A 23 -0.37 24.31 -3.11
C ALA A 23 -1.79 24.62 -2.60
N ILE A 24 -2.55 25.44 -3.33
CA ILE A 24 -3.95 25.75 -2.97
C ILE A 24 -4.84 24.51 -3.13
N ALA A 25 -4.76 23.80 -4.25
CA ALA A 25 -5.63 22.65 -4.52
C ALA A 25 -5.38 21.46 -3.56
N PHE A 26 -4.12 21.18 -3.22
CA PHE A 26 -3.74 19.99 -2.44
C PHE A 26 -3.35 20.29 -0.98
N GLY A 27 -3.13 21.56 -0.63
CA GLY A 27 -2.94 22.05 0.73
C GLY A 27 -4.24 22.61 1.28
N ASP A 28 -4.60 23.82 0.85
CA ASP A 28 -5.65 24.65 1.48
C ASP A 28 -7.07 24.17 1.18
N LEU A 29 -7.34 23.77 -0.06
CA LEU A 29 -8.65 23.32 -0.53
C LEU A 29 -8.81 21.80 -0.49
N ASN A 30 -7.84 21.08 0.07
CA ASN A 30 -7.91 19.63 0.10
C ASN A 30 -8.99 19.16 1.11
N PRO A 31 -10.11 18.57 0.65
CA PRO A 31 -11.16 18.10 1.56
C PRO A 31 -10.72 16.90 2.42
N PHE A 32 -9.56 16.32 2.12
CA PHE A 32 -8.97 15.19 2.84
C PHE A 32 -7.53 15.50 3.24
N PRO A 33 -7.31 16.11 4.41
CA PRO A 33 -5.97 16.45 4.87
C PRO A 33 -5.07 15.22 4.82
N MET A 34 -3.97 15.30 4.07
CA MET A 34 -3.08 14.16 3.82
C MET A 34 -2.56 13.51 5.12
N LYS A 35 -2.44 14.29 6.19
CA LYS A 35 -2.12 13.79 7.54
C LYS A 35 -3.20 12.83 8.07
N VAL A 36 -4.48 13.18 7.95
CA VAL A 36 -5.60 12.31 8.40
C VAL A 36 -5.61 11.01 7.61
N LEU A 37 -5.43 11.09 6.28
CA LEU A 37 -5.39 9.90 5.43
C LEU A 37 -4.19 9.00 5.77
N ARG A 38 -3.01 9.57 6.02
CA ARG A 38 -1.82 8.83 6.49
C ARG A 38 -2.08 8.16 7.84
N ASN A 39 -2.68 8.86 8.79
CA ASN A 39 -3.00 8.31 10.11
C ASN A 39 -3.98 7.13 10.02
N ARG A 40 -5.04 7.26 9.19
CA ARG A 40 -6.00 6.17 8.96
C ARG A 40 -5.33 4.95 8.33
N ARG A 41 -4.47 5.16 7.33
CA ARG A 41 -3.69 4.06 6.72
C ARG A 41 -2.77 3.40 7.73
N ALA A 42 -2.06 4.17 8.56
CA ALA A 42 -1.17 3.62 9.58
C ALA A 42 -1.93 2.77 10.61
N LEU A 43 -3.07 3.27 11.11
CA LEU A 43 -3.93 2.52 12.03
C LEU A 43 -4.45 1.23 11.42
N HIS A 44 -4.94 1.28 10.17
CA HIS A 44 -5.44 0.10 9.48
C HIS A 44 -4.33 -0.93 9.24
N LEU A 45 -3.16 -0.47 8.81
CA LEU A 45 -1.99 -1.32 8.59
C LEU A 45 -1.53 -1.99 9.90
N GLN A 46 -1.51 -1.27 11.02
CA GLN A 46 -1.18 -1.84 12.32
C GLN A 46 -2.15 -2.96 12.73
N ARG A 47 -3.44 -2.81 12.46
CA ARG A 47 -4.45 -3.84 12.73
C ARG A 47 -4.22 -5.08 11.88
N LEU A 48 -4.05 -4.91 10.56
CA LEU A 48 -3.78 -6.02 9.64
C LEU A 48 -2.50 -6.78 10.02
N GLN A 49 -1.44 -6.07 10.40
CA GLN A 49 -0.19 -6.71 10.85
C GLN A 49 -0.34 -7.48 12.17
N ALA A 50 -1.29 -7.11 13.04
CA ALA A 50 -1.59 -7.88 14.25
C ALA A 50 -2.37 -9.15 13.90
N GLU A 51 -3.36 -9.04 13.02
CA GLU A 51 -4.16 -10.18 12.55
C GLU A 51 -3.31 -11.21 11.80
N LEU A 52 -2.43 -10.76 10.90
CA LEU A 52 -1.50 -11.65 10.18
C LEU A 52 -0.60 -12.44 11.14
N ARG A 53 -0.03 -11.79 12.14
CA ARG A 53 0.81 -12.47 13.14
C ARG A 53 0.04 -13.50 13.97
N GLU A 54 -1.24 -13.24 14.23
CA GLU A 54 -2.09 -14.20 14.94
C GLU A 54 -2.38 -15.42 14.06
N LEU A 55 -2.69 -15.21 12.78
CA LEU A 55 -2.89 -16.29 11.83
C LEU A 55 -1.61 -17.12 11.61
N GLU A 56 -0.45 -16.47 11.52
CA GLU A 56 0.84 -17.15 11.42
C GLU A 56 1.09 -18.05 12.64
N ARG A 57 0.78 -17.58 13.86
CA ARG A 57 0.88 -18.40 15.08
C ARG A 57 -0.06 -19.60 15.07
N LEU A 58 -1.31 -19.38 14.70
CA LEU A 58 -2.30 -20.47 14.60
C LEU A 58 -1.90 -21.49 13.54
N GLN A 59 -1.33 -21.03 12.42
CA GLN A 59 -0.79 -21.91 11.39
C GLN A 59 0.38 -22.72 11.94
N GLU A 60 1.34 -22.10 12.63
CA GLU A 60 2.47 -22.79 13.25
C GLU A 60 1.98 -23.85 14.25
N GLU A 61 1.08 -23.50 15.16
CA GLU A 61 0.48 -24.42 16.14
C GLU A 61 -0.18 -25.61 15.43
N TYR A 62 -1.09 -25.34 14.48
CA TYR A 62 -1.75 -26.38 13.70
C TYR A 62 -0.77 -27.27 12.94
N THR A 63 0.28 -26.69 12.34
CA THR A 63 1.29 -27.49 11.64
C THR A 63 2.14 -28.30 12.61
N SER A 64 2.47 -27.78 13.79
CA SER A 64 3.24 -28.49 14.80
C SER A 64 2.47 -29.66 15.40
N GLU A 65 1.17 -29.51 15.60
CA GLU A 65 0.27 -30.57 16.08
C GLU A 65 0.01 -31.64 15.00
N ASN A 66 0.05 -31.25 13.73
CA ASN A 66 -0.20 -32.16 12.59
C ASN A 66 1.06 -32.63 11.86
N GLU A 67 2.28 -32.27 12.29
CA GLU A 67 3.53 -32.85 11.80
C GLU A 67 3.52 -34.40 11.77
N PRO A 68 3.09 -35.12 12.84
CA PRO A 68 3.01 -36.58 12.77
C PRO A 68 1.94 -37.05 11.77
N HIS A 69 0.84 -36.31 11.61
CA HIS A 69 -0.21 -36.64 10.63
C HIS A 69 0.22 -36.38 9.18
N LYS A 70 0.98 -35.33 8.90
CA LYS A 70 1.53 -35.04 7.57
C LYS A 70 2.58 -36.07 7.14
N TYR A 71 3.41 -36.55 8.07
CA TYR A 71 4.35 -37.64 7.79
C TYR A 71 3.62 -38.94 7.45
N LEU A 72 2.55 -39.26 8.21
CA LEU A 72 1.69 -40.41 7.93
C LEU A 72 0.93 -40.28 6.62
N ASP A 73 0.44 -39.09 6.27
CA ASP A 73 -0.27 -38.82 5.01
C ASP A 73 0.67 -38.91 3.80
N LEU A 74 1.93 -38.48 3.95
CA LEU A 74 2.96 -38.61 2.91
C LEU A 74 3.36 -40.09 2.69
N ILE A 75 3.58 -40.85 3.78
CA ILE A 75 3.84 -42.30 3.69
C ILE A 75 2.65 -43.05 3.11
N ALA A 76 1.42 -42.69 3.51
CA ALA A 76 0.21 -43.32 2.99
C ALA A 76 0.00 -43.03 1.50
N SER A 77 0.44 -41.86 1.01
CA SER A 77 0.37 -41.53 -0.42
C SER A 77 1.39 -42.27 -1.30
N GLU A 78 2.52 -42.74 -0.75
CA GLU A 78 3.53 -43.50 -1.50
C GLU A 78 3.19 -44.98 -1.66
N ASP A 79 2.29 -45.56 -0.83
CA ASP A 79 1.90 -46.98 -0.88
C ASP A 79 0.77 -47.26 -1.90
N ASP A 80 0.12 -46.21 -2.42
CA ASP A 80 -0.98 -46.32 -3.41
C ASP A 80 -0.47 -46.27 -4.88
N GLU A 81 0.85 -46.29 -5.13
CA GLU A 81 1.42 -46.26 -6.50
C GLU A 81 1.71 -47.65 -7.11
N ASP A 82 1.49 -48.75 -6.37
CA ASP A 82 1.71 -50.14 -6.84
C ASP A 82 0.44 -51.02 -6.73
N ALA A 83 -0.57 -50.79 -7.57
CA ALA A 83 -1.70 -51.72 -7.77
C ALA A 83 -2.27 -51.72 -9.20
#